data_AF-A0A3D2B8Z7-F1
#
_entry.id   AF-A0A3D2B8Z7-F1
#
_cell.length_a   1.000
_cell.length_b   1.000
_cell.length_c   1.000
_cell.angle_alpha   90.00
_cell.angle_beta   90.00
_cell.angle_gamma   90.00
#
_symmetry.space_group_name_H-M   'P 1'
#
loop_
_entity.id
_entity.type
_entity.pdbx_description
1 polymer ?
#
loop_
_entity_poly.entity_id
_entity_poly.type
_entity_poly.pdbx_seq_one_letter_code
_entity_poly.pdbx_strand_id
1 'polypeptide(L)' 'MAEQLEFFPVQSPCRGICQSDERGFCRGCMRSREERFNWQSMSDAQKQEILRLCRQRLLRKLRANKPPEAEEPQQPSLF' A
#
# COMPACT_ATOMS: atom_id res chain seq x y z
N MET A 1 -2.24 16.07 34.44
CA MET A 1 -1.16 16.29 33.47
C MET A 1 -1.26 15.18 32.44
N ALA A 2 -2.23 15.30 31.53
CA ALA A 2 -2.56 14.27 30.57
C ALA A 2 -2.31 14.80 29.16
N GLU A 3 -1.98 13.87 28.26
CA GLU A 3 -1.96 14.03 26.80
C GLU A 3 -0.68 14.58 26.19
N GLN A 4 0.41 13.84 26.40
CA GLN A 4 1.44 13.75 25.38
C GLN A 4 0.88 12.86 24.25
N LEU A 5 0.03 13.44 23.40
CA LEU A 5 -0.39 12.79 22.16
C LEU A 5 0.82 12.86 21.23
N GLU A 6 1.72 11.88 21.35
CA GLU A 6 2.90 11.78 20.48
C GLU A 6 2.41 11.53 19.05
N PHE A 7 2.27 12.63 18.30
CA PHE A 7 1.93 12.59 16.89
C PHE A 7 3.17 12.14 16.13
N PHE A 8 3.37 10.83 16.05
CA PHE A 8 4.48 10.26 15.31
C PHE A 8 4.39 10.69 13.85
N PRO A 9 5.44 11.32 13.30
CA PRO A 9 5.41 11.80 11.93
C PRO A 9 5.22 10.63 10.97
N VAL A 10 4.32 10.81 9.99
CA VAL A 10 4.00 9.78 9.00
C VAL A 10 5.24 9.48 8.16
N GLN A 11 5.79 8.29 8.33
CA GLN A 11 7.00 7.85 7.65
C GLN A 11 6.74 7.63 6.15
N SER A 12 7.75 7.93 5.33
CA SER A 12 7.65 7.71 3.88
C SER A 12 7.82 6.23 3.54
N PRO A 13 6.96 5.63 2.69
CA PRO A 13 7.05 4.22 2.28
C PRO A 13 8.03 4.02 1.11
N CYS A 14 8.90 4.99 0.84
CA CYS A 14 9.72 5.00 -0.36
C CYS A 14 10.85 3.97 -0.24
N ARG A 15 10.99 3.09 -1.25
CA ARG A 15 12.06 2.09 -1.35
C ARG A 15 13.24 2.53 -2.22
N GLY A 16 13.28 3.80 -2.63
CA GLY A 16 14.31 4.33 -3.54
C GLY A 16 14.18 3.88 -5.01
N ILE A 17 13.19 3.04 -5.34
CA ILE A 17 12.98 2.52 -6.70
C ILE A 17 11.95 3.40 -7.40
N CYS A 18 12.41 4.48 -8.03
CA CYS A 18 11.58 5.46 -8.71
C CYS A 18 11.13 4.99 -10.12
N GLN A 19 10.62 3.76 -10.23
CA GLN A 19 10.14 3.17 -11.49
C GLN A 19 8.62 3.13 -11.53
N SER A 20 8.02 3.66 -12.58
CA SER A 20 6.57 3.63 -12.81
C SER A 20 6.16 2.33 -13.51
N ASP A 21 4.99 1.82 -13.16
CA ASP A 21 4.32 0.73 -13.86
C ASP A 21 3.49 1.27 -15.03
N GLU A 22 2.95 0.38 -15.87
CA GLU A 22 2.10 0.72 -17.04
C GLU A 22 0.89 1.59 -16.67
N ARG A 23 0.43 1.48 -15.42
CA ARG A 23 -0.70 2.24 -14.87
C ARG A 23 -0.29 3.58 -14.23
N GLY A 24 0.97 3.96 -14.30
CA GLY A 24 1.49 5.23 -13.77
C GLY A 24 1.77 5.26 -12.26
N PHE A 25 1.77 4.11 -11.59
CA PHE A 25 2.11 3.99 -10.15
C PHE A 25 3.54 3.49 -9.95
N CYS A 26 4.20 3.94 -8.88
CA CYS A 26 5.53 3.45 -8.52
C CYS A 26 5.50 1.95 -8.18
N ARG A 27 6.39 1.15 -8.78
CA ARG A 27 6.49 -0.30 -8.52
C ARG A 27 6.82 -0.65 -7.08
N GLY A 28 7.54 0.22 -6.38
CA GLY A 28 7.95 -0.01 -4.98
C GLY A 28 6.92 0.45 -3.95
N CYS A 29 6.48 1.71 -4.03
CA CYS A 29 5.60 2.33 -3.02
C CYS A 29 4.15 2.52 -3.46
N MET A 30 3.80 2.17 -4.70
CA MET A 30 2.44 2.27 -5.27
C MET A 30 1.83 3.68 -5.32
N ARG A 31 2.66 4.71 -5.11
CA ARG A 31 2.29 6.11 -5.22
C ARG A 31 2.27 6.58 -6.67
N SER A 32 1.34 7.47 -7.02
CA SER A 32 1.32 8.15 -8.32
C SER A 32 2.47 9.17 -8.41
N ARG A 33 2.70 9.71 -9.61
CA ARG A 33 3.70 10.78 -9.81
C ARG A 33 3.36 12.03 -9.01
N GLU A 34 2.09 12.45 -9.04
CA GLU A 34 1.59 13.63 -8.34
C GLU A 34 1.67 13.47 -6.83
N GLU A 35 1.31 12.29 -6.31
CA GLU A 35 1.42 11.99 -4.89
C GLU A 35 2.89 12.13 -4.44
N ARG A 36 3.86 11.58 -5.20
CA ARG A 36 5.29 11.69 -4.86
C ARG A 36 5.77 13.14 -4.82
N PHE A 37 5.39 13.93 -5.82
CA PHE A 37 5.81 15.33 -5.92
C PHE A 37 5.25 16.16 -4.76
N ASN A 38 3.98 15.95 -4.42
CA ASN A 38 3.28 16.73 -3.39
C ASN A 38 3.48 16.20 -1.95
N TRP A 39 4.23 15.11 -1.74
CA TRP A 39 4.35 14.46 -0.41
C TRP A 39 4.81 15.39 0.71
N GLN A 40 5.77 16.27 0.43
CA GLN A 40 6.31 17.19 1.43
C GLN A 40 5.32 18.27 1.82
N SER A 41 4.39 18.62 0.92
CA SER A 41 3.38 19.66 1.12
C SER A 41 2.06 19.12 1.70
N MET A 42 1.93 17.80 1.85
CA MET A 42 0.71 17.17 2.35
C MET A 42 0.61 17.18 3.87
N SER A 43 -0.61 17.31 4.38
CA SER A 43 -0.88 17.10 5.81
C SER A 43 -0.75 15.64 6.19
N ASP A 44 -0.53 15.35 7.47
CA ASP A 44 -0.32 13.97 7.91
C ASP A 44 -1.58 13.09 7.70
N ALA A 45 -2.78 13.67 7.79
CA ALA A 45 -4.02 12.98 7.41
C ALA A 45 -4.03 12.61 5.91
N GLN A 46 -3.60 13.52 5.04
CA GLN A 46 -3.48 13.23 3.60
C GLN A 46 -2.42 12.16 3.32
N LYS A 47 -1.29 12.22 4.04
CA LYS A 47 -0.23 11.20 3.92
C LYS A 47 -0.75 9.82 4.31
N GLN A 48 -1.48 9.71 5.43
CA GLN A 48 -2.11 8.47 5.87
C GLN A 48 -3.09 7.92 4.84
N GLU A 49 -3.92 8.79 4.24
CA GLU A 49 -4.88 8.36 3.22
C GLU A 49 -4.16 7.85 1.96
N ILE A 50 -3.10 8.52 1.52
CA ILE A 50 -2.28 8.04 0.40
C ILE A 50 -1.67 6.68 0.70
N LEU A 51 -1.18 6.46 1.92
CA LEU A 51 -0.65 5.14 2.31
C LEU A 51 -1.72 4.06 2.29
N ARG A 52 -2.93 4.38 2.76
CA ARG A 52 -4.10 3.49 2.69
C ARG A 52 -4.42 3.12 1.24
N LEU A 53 -4.49 4.11 0.34
CA LEU A 53 -4.73 3.89 -1.09
C LEU A 53 -3.61 3.06 -1.74
N CYS A 54 -2.35 3.35 -1.42
CA CYS A 54 -1.20 2.58 -1.91
C CYS A 54 -1.28 1.10 -1.49
N ARG A 55 -1.64 0.84 -0.23
CA ARG A 55 -1.88 -0.54 0.26
C ARG A 55 -3.01 -1.21 -0.50
N GLN A 56 -4.12 -0.51 -0.74
CA GLN A 56 -5.24 -1.06 -1.50
C GLN A 56 -4.86 -1.37 -2.96
N ARG A 57 -4.10 -0.49 -3.61
CA ARG A 57 -3.57 -0.72 -4.98
C ARG A 57 -2.64 -1.93 -5.01
N LEU A 58 -1.78 -2.09 -4.01
CA LEU A 58 -0.90 -3.25 -3.87
C LEU A 58 -1.70 -4.56 -3.73
N LEU A 59 -2.69 -4.59 -2.84
CA LEU A 59 -3.54 -5.76 -2.63
C LEU A 59 -4.31 -6.14 -3.90
N ARG A 60 -4.82 -5.16 -4.65
CA ARG A 60 -5.46 -5.42 -5.96
C ARG A 60 -4.48 -6.03 -6.95
N LYS A 61 -3.24 -5.53 -7.01
CA LYS A 61 -2.20 -6.09 -7.88
C LYS A 61 -1.84 -7.52 -7.49
N LEU A 62 -1.71 -7.81 -6.19
CA LEU A 62 -1.43 -9.16 -5.70
C LEU A 62 -2.56 -10.14 -6.01
N ARG A 63 -3.83 -9.72 -5.86
CA ARG A 63 -4.99 -10.54 -6.22
C ARG A 63 -5.06 -10.81 -7.72
N ALA A 64 -4.80 -9.81 -8.56
CA ALA A 64 -4.78 -9.97 -10.01
C ALA A 64 -3.64 -10.90 -10.49
N ASN A 65 -2.52 -10.93 -9.76
CA ASN A 65 -1.38 -11.80 -10.03
C ASN A 65 -1.50 -13.18 -9.36
N LYS A 66 -2.51 -13.42 -8.51
CA LYS A 66 -2.70 -14.73 -7.91
C LYS A 66 -3.27 -15.65 -9.01
N PRO A 67 -2.55 -16.69 -9.45
CA PRO A 67 -3.17 -17.70 -10.29
C PRO A 67 -4.40 -18.26 -9.54
N PRO A 68 -5.47 -18.66 -10.24
CA PRO A 68 -6.60 -19.32 -9.58
C PRO A 68 -6.04 -20.45 -8.73
N GLU A 69 -6.30 -20.37 -7.42
CA GLU A 69 -5.86 -21.37 -6.47
C GLU A 69 -6.40 -22.70 -6.99
N ALA A 70 -5.50 -23.62 -7.35
CA ALA A 70 -5.87 -24.99 -7.64
C ALA A 70 -6.68 -25.46 -6.44
N GLU A 71 -7.93 -25.84 -6.71
CA GLU A 71 -8.83 -26.47 -5.76
C GLU A 71 -8.09 -27.68 -5.16
N GLU A 72 -7.55 -27.55 -3.95
CA GLU A 72 -7.06 -28.71 -3.21
C GLU A 72 -8.19 -29.26 -2.33
N PRO A 73 -8.37 -30.58 -2.36
CA PRO A 73 -9.66 -31.22 -2.17
C PRO A 73 -10.11 -31.20 -0.71
N GLN A 74 -11.42 -31.16 -0.54
CA GLN A 74 -12.13 -31.36 0.73
C GLN A 74 -11.46 -32.48 1.53
N GLN A 75 -10.84 -32.10 2.66
CA GLN A 75 -10.30 -33.08 3.59
C GLN A 75 -11.42 -34.05 3.96
N PRO A 76 -11.31 -35.36 3.68
CA PRO A 76 -12.36 -36.29 4.04
C PRO A 76 -12.49 -36.28 5.55
N SER A 77 -13.73 -36.14 6.01
CA SER A 77 -14.09 -36.21 7.43
C SER A 77 -13.55 -37.51 8.02
N LEU A 78 -12.69 -37.40 9.03
CA LEU A 78 -12.29 -38.53 9.86
C LEU A 78 -13.53 -39.00 10.63
N PHE A 79 -14.01 -40.19 10.27
CA PHE A 79 -14.77 -41.05 11.16
C PHE A 79 -13.98 -41.32 12.45
#